data_AF-A0A7V3UZ35-F1
#
_entry.id   AF-A0A7V3UZ35-F1
#
_cell.length_a   1.000
_cell.length_b   1.000
_cell.length_c   1.000
_cell.angle_alpha   90.00
_cell.angle_beta   90.00
_cell.angle_gamma   90.00
#
_symmetry.space_group_name_H-M   'P 1'
#
loop_
_entity.id
_entity.type
_entity.pdbx_description
1 polymer ?
#
loop_
_entity_poly.entity_id
_entity_poly.type
_entity_poly.pdbx_seq_one_letter_code
_entity_poly.pdbx_strand_id
1 'polypeptide(L)'
;MDLKSYRQATINGTKWLMTQQEPDGSFRPVDHGLATCHKVPYALALMGEEERAARLCAWVVDHLMDDEGDFTRLYPRLGLMKRYYEYANAWLVSGAQKLGIFSLSWPASGFLLTLQHPKSGGFLTAGPSAGFADEQDLLSTAVGGLACLHMGQTDAALRAGEYLSVLLDMQPRPNALFMVTGAGGKLIQTGFSEAEEFHYVYHVGRPSQFHAAPALAALFLTKLAEAMADGAWREAARSYLAYTESSPDRVSSIWSGFLGWAAAELYAALGVQGYLELAVAVADNLLAQQLENGSWLQASMSADLESDVLDGTAEHVIVLRSITKALALGA
;
A
#
# COMPACT_ATOMS: atom_id res chain seq x y z
N MET A 1 -22.62 -9.11 -7.26
CA MET A 1 -21.16 -9.30 -7.37
C MET A 1 -20.83 -9.69 -8.79
N ASP A 2 -20.18 -8.81 -9.55
CA ASP A 2 -19.83 -9.03 -10.96
C ASP A 2 -18.34 -9.33 -11.15
N LEU A 3 -17.91 -10.51 -10.68
CA LEU A 3 -16.50 -10.92 -10.77
C LEU A 3 -15.99 -10.98 -12.21
N LYS A 4 -16.87 -11.17 -13.20
CA LYS A 4 -16.47 -11.21 -14.61
C LYS A 4 -16.07 -9.82 -15.09
N SER A 5 -16.87 -8.80 -14.80
CA SER A 5 -16.54 -7.42 -15.18
C SER A 5 -15.30 -6.91 -14.45
N TYR A 6 -15.10 -7.24 -13.17
CA TYR A 6 -13.87 -6.86 -12.46
C TYR A 6 -12.63 -7.48 -13.11
N ARG A 7 -12.69 -8.76 -13.50
CA ARG A 7 -11.60 -9.42 -14.24
C ARG A 7 -11.35 -8.73 -15.58
N GLN A 8 -12.41 -8.41 -16.32
CA GLN A 8 -12.28 -7.71 -17.60
C GLN A 8 -11.63 -6.33 -17.43
N ALA A 9 -12.01 -5.58 -16.39
CA ALA A 9 -11.41 -4.28 -16.08
C ALA A 9 -9.90 -4.42 -15.79
N THR A 10 -9.48 -5.42 -15.00
CA THR A 10 -8.04 -5.66 -14.73
C THR A 10 -7.27 -6.02 -16.01
N ILE A 11 -7.88 -6.77 -16.94
CA ILE A 11 -7.28 -7.07 -18.25
C ILE A 11 -7.13 -5.79 -19.08
N ASN A 12 -8.16 -4.94 -19.11
CA ASN A 12 -8.13 -3.69 -19.87
C ASN A 12 -7.05 -2.72 -19.33
N GLY A 13 -6.96 -2.56 -18.00
CA GLY A 13 -5.92 -1.76 -17.36
C GLY A 13 -4.52 -2.30 -17.63
N THR A 14 -4.34 -3.62 -17.58
CA THR A 14 -3.05 -4.26 -17.90
C THR A 14 -2.65 -4.01 -19.34
N LYS A 15 -3.57 -4.18 -20.29
CA LYS A 15 -3.32 -3.88 -21.71
C LYS A 15 -2.89 -2.43 -21.90
N TRP A 16 -3.54 -1.50 -21.21
CA TRP A 16 -3.13 -0.10 -21.26
C TRP A 16 -1.73 0.10 -20.67
N LEU A 17 -1.41 -0.45 -19.49
CA LEU A 17 -0.07 -0.39 -18.89
C LEU A 17 1.00 -0.88 -19.88
N MET A 18 0.75 -1.99 -20.58
CA MET A 18 1.69 -2.56 -21.54
C MET A 18 2.05 -1.61 -22.70
N THR A 19 1.16 -0.66 -23.04
CA THR A 19 1.43 0.37 -24.06
C THR A 19 2.30 1.52 -23.57
N GLN A 20 2.54 1.60 -22.25
CA GLN A 20 3.34 2.64 -21.62
C GLN A 20 4.80 2.23 -21.39
N GLN A 21 5.13 0.95 -21.61
CA GLN A 21 6.49 0.43 -21.48
C GLN A 21 7.32 0.72 -22.74
N GLU A 22 8.49 1.31 -22.55
CA GLU A 22 9.48 1.57 -23.58
C GLU A 22 10.35 0.33 -23.90
N PRO A 23 11.06 0.30 -25.04
CA PRO A 23 11.91 -0.83 -25.42
C PRO A 23 13.02 -1.19 -24.41
N ASP A 24 13.51 -0.21 -23.65
CA ASP A 24 14.55 -0.38 -22.62
C ASP A 24 14.00 -0.94 -21.28
N GLY A 25 12.68 -1.13 -21.19
CA GLY A 25 11.99 -1.63 -20.01
C GLY A 25 11.40 -0.56 -19.09
N SER A 26 11.79 0.71 -19.27
CA SER A 26 11.24 1.84 -18.52
C SER A 26 9.77 2.08 -18.85
N PHE A 27 9.09 2.87 -18.02
CA PHE A 27 7.70 3.27 -18.23
C PHE A 27 7.61 4.80 -18.26
N ARG A 28 6.76 5.33 -19.14
CA ARG A 28 6.54 6.77 -19.25
C ARG A 28 5.58 7.30 -18.18
N PRO A 29 5.78 8.55 -17.70
CA PRO A 29 6.94 9.41 -17.95
C PRO A 29 8.15 8.97 -17.09
N VAL A 30 9.32 8.82 -17.72
CA VAL A 30 10.52 8.25 -17.08
C VAL A 30 11.12 9.21 -16.05
N ASP A 31 11.02 10.51 -16.30
CA ASP A 31 11.57 11.59 -15.48
C ASP A 31 10.88 11.77 -14.13
N HIS A 32 9.73 11.11 -13.92
CA HIS A 32 9.05 11.03 -12.63
C HIS A 32 9.52 9.85 -11.77
N GLY A 33 10.44 9.02 -12.28
CA GLY A 33 11.13 7.96 -11.52
C GLY A 33 10.18 6.98 -10.82
N LEU A 34 10.34 6.85 -9.50
CA LEU A 34 9.53 5.95 -8.68
C LEU A 34 8.04 6.28 -8.69
N ALA A 35 7.68 7.56 -8.83
CA ALA A 35 6.26 7.98 -8.86
C ALA A 35 5.51 7.35 -10.03
N THR A 36 6.23 7.03 -11.11
CA THR A 36 5.69 6.34 -12.28
C THR A 36 5.49 4.86 -12.01
N CYS A 37 6.54 4.15 -11.58
CA CYS A 37 6.59 2.71 -11.80
C CYS A 37 6.56 1.81 -10.55
N HIS A 38 6.55 2.36 -9.33
CA HIS A 38 6.77 1.54 -8.12
C HIS A 38 5.75 0.40 -7.89
N LYS A 39 4.49 0.56 -8.32
CA LYS A 39 3.47 -0.50 -8.23
C LYS A 39 3.40 -1.42 -9.46
N VAL A 40 4.00 -1.01 -10.58
CA VAL A 40 3.87 -1.71 -11.87
C VAL A 40 4.38 -3.16 -11.80
N PRO A 41 5.54 -3.48 -11.18
CA PRO A 41 5.98 -4.88 -11.06
C PRO A 41 4.95 -5.76 -10.34
N TYR A 42 4.33 -5.24 -9.28
CA TYR A 42 3.29 -5.97 -8.55
C TYR A 42 2.05 -6.21 -9.42
N ALA A 43 1.58 -5.17 -10.13
CA ALA A 43 0.44 -5.28 -11.04
C ALA A 43 0.67 -6.33 -12.14
N LEU A 44 1.84 -6.28 -12.79
CA LEU A 44 2.21 -7.22 -13.85
C LEU A 44 2.39 -8.65 -13.32
N ALA A 45 2.95 -8.82 -12.11
CA ALA A 45 3.06 -10.12 -11.45
C ALA A 45 1.70 -10.78 -11.22
N LEU A 46 0.70 -10.02 -10.77
CA LEU A 46 -0.67 -10.53 -10.56
C LEU A 46 -1.37 -10.96 -11.85
N MET A 47 -0.94 -10.41 -12.98
CA MET A 47 -1.54 -10.60 -14.29
C MET A 47 -0.75 -11.57 -15.18
N GLY A 48 0.39 -12.09 -14.69
CA GLY A 48 1.21 -13.06 -15.41
C GLY A 48 2.10 -12.46 -16.51
N GLU A 49 2.35 -11.16 -16.47
CA GLU A 49 3.15 -10.43 -17.47
C GLU A 49 4.65 -10.41 -17.07
N GLU A 50 5.22 -11.60 -16.84
CA GLU A 50 6.54 -11.79 -16.22
C GLU A 50 7.68 -11.14 -17.03
N GLU A 51 7.71 -11.33 -18.34
CA GLU A 51 8.78 -10.76 -19.19
C GLU A 51 8.80 -9.22 -19.15
N ARG A 52 7.62 -8.60 -19.13
CA ARG A 52 7.47 -7.15 -19.05
C ARG A 52 7.92 -6.63 -17.69
N ALA A 53 7.50 -7.31 -16.64
CA ALA A 53 7.88 -6.97 -15.29
C ALA A 53 9.38 -7.13 -15.07
N ALA A 54 9.99 -8.20 -15.60
CA ALA A 54 11.42 -8.44 -15.51
C ALA A 54 12.24 -7.33 -16.19
N ARG A 55 11.82 -6.84 -17.36
CA ARG A 55 12.47 -5.70 -18.02
C ARG A 55 12.41 -4.43 -17.19
N LEU A 56 11.25 -4.13 -16.59
CA LEU A 56 11.13 -2.99 -15.69
C LEU A 56 12.04 -3.17 -14.45
N CYS A 57 12.04 -4.34 -13.81
CA CYS A 57 12.90 -4.60 -12.67
C CYS A 57 14.39 -4.45 -13.01
N ALA A 58 14.83 -4.94 -14.18
CA ALA A 58 16.19 -4.75 -14.67
C ALA A 58 16.50 -3.26 -14.85
N TRP A 59 15.60 -2.51 -15.49
CA TRP A 59 15.76 -1.06 -15.66
C TRP A 59 15.87 -0.34 -14.30
N VAL A 60 15.01 -0.69 -13.33
CA VAL A 60 15.05 -0.12 -11.96
C VAL A 60 16.38 -0.40 -11.26
N VAL A 61 16.91 -1.62 -11.38
CA VAL A 61 18.22 -1.99 -10.82
C VAL A 61 19.35 -1.16 -11.44
N ASP A 62 19.35 -1.02 -12.77
CA ASP A 62 20.42 -0.35 -13.50
C ASP A 62 20.38 1.18 -13.30
N HIS A 63 19.19 1.75 -13.12
CA HIS A 63 18.97 3.20 -13.23
C HIS A 63 18.55 3.86 -11.92
N LEU A 64 17.77 3.19 -11.06
CA LEU A 64 17.24 3.82 -9.84
C LEU A 64 17.94 3.34 -8.58
N MET A 65 18.27 2.05 -8.51
CA MET A 65 18.78 1.43 -7.28
C MET A 65 20.24 1.77 -7.03
N ASP A 66 20.60 2.21 -5.83
CA ASP A 66 21.97 2.45 -5.38
C ASP A 66 22.63 1.21 -4.78
N ASP A 67 23.87 1.37 -4.29
CA ASP A 67 24.69 0.28 -3.76
C ASP A 67 24.18 -0.25 -2.41
N GLU A 68 23.34 0.54 -1.73
CA GLU A 68 22.73 0.19 -0.45
C GLU A 68 21.37 -0.50 -0.63
N GLY A 69 20.83 -0.47 -1.85
CA GLY A 69 19.53 -1.07 -2.21
C GLY A 69 18.36 -0.09 -2.14
N ASP A 70 18.61 1.20 -1.91
CA ASP A 70 17.59 2.23 -2.03
C ASP A 70 17.49 2.74 -3.47
N PHE A 71 16.47 3.54 -3.77
CA PHE A 71 16.15 3.99 -5.13
C PHE A 71 16.38 5.50 -5.30
N THR A 72 17.64 5.92 -5.20
CA THR A 72 18.02 7.35 -5.15
C THR A 72 18.79 7.87 -6.37
N ARG A 73 19.25 7.01 -7.29
CA ARG A 73 20.28 7.36 -8.28
C ARG A 73 19.90 8.45 -9.29
N LEU A 74 18.74 8.35 -9.95
CA LEU A 74 18.39 9.25 -11.07
C LEU A 74 17.35 10.30 -10.74
N TYR A 75 16.38 9.99 -9.88
CA TYR A 75 15.22 10.85 -9.64
C TYR A 75 14.91 10.96 -8.15
N PRO A 76 14.57 12.17 -7.66
CA PRO A 76 14.13 12.34 -6.28
C PRO A 76 12.73 11.75 -6.09
N ARG A 77 12.39 11.43 -4.83
CA ARG A 77 11.00 11.13 -4.46
C ARG A 77 10.11 12.37 -4.65
N LEU A 78 8.89 12.14 -5.12
CA LEU A 78 7.90 13.17 -5.41
C LEU A 78 6.64 12.98 -4.55
N GLY A 79 5.84 14.04 -4.42
CA GLY A 79 4.57 14.02 -3.70
C GLY A 79 4.66 13.45 -2.28
N LEU A 80 3.68 12.62 -1.92
CA LEU A 80 3.57 11.98 -0.61
C LEU A 80 4.73 11.01 -0.29
N MET A 81 5.43 10.49 -1.30
CA MET A 81 6.59 9.61 -1.08
C MET A 81 7.81 10.35 -0.53
N LYS A 82 7.82 11.68 -0.52
CA LYS A 82 8.83 12.44 0.25
C LYS A 82 8.64 12.25 1.75
N ARG A 83 7.37 12.17 2.18
CA ARG A 83 7.00 11.96 3.58
C ARG A 83 7.02 10.49 3.94
N TYR A 84 6.31 9.63 3.21
CA TYR A 84 6.25 8.18 3.44
C TYR A 84 7.33 7.50 2.60
N TYR A 85 8.56 7.60 3.08
CA TYR A 85 9.75 7.40 2.27
C TYR A 85 9.79 6.03 1.62
N GLU A 86 9.63 4.99 2.42
CA GLU A 86 9.82 3.60 2.02
C GLU A 86 8.61 3.00 1.29
N TYR A 87 7.51 3.76 1.14
CA TYR A 87 6.28 3.29 0.52
C TYR A 87 6.53 2.67 -0.86
N ALA A 88 7.27 3.36 -1.72
CA ALA A 88 7.64 2.84 -3.04
C ALA A 88 8.53 1.59 -2.95
N ASN A 89 9.44 1.55 -1.98
CA ASN A 89 10.36 0.42 -1.77
C ASN A 89 9.58 -0.83 -1.42
N ALA A 90 8.59 -0.73 -0.52
CA ALA A 90 7.76 -1.85 -0.11
C ALA A 90 6.99 -2.48 -1.30
N TRP A 91 6.45 -1.66 -2.20
CA TRP A 91 5.77 -2.15 -3.41
C TRP A 91 6.72 -2.80 -4.42
N LEU A 92 7.89 -2.21 -4.64
CA LEU A 92 8.92 -2.76 -5.53
C LEU A 92 9.46 -4.09 -5.00
N VAL A 93 9.79 -4.16 -3.70
CA VAL A 93 10.21 -5.39 -3.02
C VAL A 93 9.15 -6.47 -3.19
N SER A 94 7.89 -6.15 -2.88
CA SER A 94 6.78 -7.09 -2.97
C SER A 94 6.54 -7.59 -4.40
N GLY A 95 6.57 -6.69 -5.39
CA GLY A 95 6.39 -7.02 -6.79
C GLY A 95 7.52 -7.89 -7.33
N ALA A 96 8.77 -7.48 -7.11
CA ALA A 96 9.95 -8.24 -7.54
C ALA A 96 10.03 -9.62 -6.88
N GLN A 97 9.69 -9.72 -5.58
CA GLN A 97 9.67 -10.99 -4.87
C GLN A 97 8.64 -11.97 -5.46
N LYS A 98 7.45 -11.50 -5.83
CA LYS A 98 6.43 -12.33 -6.50
C LYS A 98 6.89 -12.87 -7.85
N LEU A 99 7.75 -12.12 -8.54
CA LEU A 99 8.32 -12.47 -9.84
C LEU A 99 9.59 -13.33 -9.74
N GLY A 100 10.13 -13.55 -8.54
CA GLY A 100 11.42 -14.22 -8.36
C GLY A 100 12.63 -13.39 -8.80
N ILE A 101 12.51 -12.07 -8.92
CA ILE A 101 13.61 -11.17 -9.32
C ILE A 101 14.43 -10.76 -8.09
N PHE A 102 15.25 -11.69 -7.61
CA PHE A 102 16.02 -11.53 -6.37
C PHE A 102 17.13 -10.49 -6.45
N SER A 103 17.62 -10.16 -7.66
CA SER A 103 18.58 -9.07 -7.88
C SER A 103 18.03 -7.70 -7.48
N LEU A 104 16.70 -7.54 -7.45
CA LEU A 104 16.02 -6.36 -6.94
C LEU A 104 15.49 -6.60 -5.53
N SER A 105 14.71 -7.68 -5.32
CA SER A 105 13.96 -7.83 -4.07
C SER A 105 14.86 -7.99 -2.84
N TRP A 106 15.99 -8.69 -2.95
CA TRP A 106 16.88 -8.93 -1.81
C TRP A 106 17.60 -7.66 -1.33
N PRO A 107 18.38 -6.94 -2.17
CA PRO A 107 19.04 -5.71 -1.72
C PRO A 107 18.03 -4.66 -1.25
N ALA A 108 16.94 -4.45 -1.99
CA ALA A 108 15.91 -3.48 -1.60
C ALA A 108 15.19 -3.84 -0.30
N SER A 109 14.98 -5.13 -0.01
CA SER A 109 14.45 -5.57 1.29
C SER A 109 15.47 -5.37 2.42
N GLY A 110 16.76 -5.53 2.13
CA GLY A 110 17.84 -5.27 3.08
C GLY A 110 17.84 -3.80 3.51
N PHE A 111 17.76 -2.89 2.54
CA PHE A 111 17.58 -1.45 2.81
C PHE A 111 16.29 -1.15 3.57
N LEU A 112 15.15 -1.71 3.12
CA LEU A 112 13.85 -1.48 3.77
C LEU A 112 13.92 -1.79 5.28
N LEU A 113 14.58 -2.87 5.67
CA LEU A 113 14.74 -3.25 7.08
C LEU A 113 15.57 -2.26 7.91
N THR A 114 16.43 -1.44 7.30
CA THR A 114 17.17 -0.40 8.04
C THR A 114 16.26 0.72 8.53
N LEU A 115 15.07 0.86 7.94
CA LEU A 115 14.06 1.84 8.31
C LEU A 115 13.09 1.32 9.38
N GLN A 116 13.17 0.05 9.76
CA GLN A 116 12.40 -0.48 10.88
C GLN A 116 13.06 -0.11 12.20
N HIS A 117 12.34 0.58 13.08
CA HIS A 117 12.82 0.93 14.40
C HIS A 117 13.08 -0.34 15.24
N PRO A 118 14.29 -0.56 15.77
CA PRO A 118 14.69 -1.84 16.36
C PRO A 118 13.94 -2.21 17.65
N LYS A 119 13.49 -1.20 18.42
CA LYS A 119 12.74 -1.41 19.67
C LYS A 119 11.22 -1.53 19.50
N SER A 120 10.59 -0.59 18.80
CA SER A 120 9.14 -0.51 18.66
C SER A 120 8.59 -1.34 17.52
N GLY A 121 9.40 -1.70 16.52
CA GLY A 121 8.96 -2.46 15.35
C GLY A 121 8.25 -1.65 14.26
N GLY A 122 7.90 -0.39 14.56
CA GLY A 122 7.36 0.54 13.57
C GLY A 122 8.40 0.96 12.54
N PHE A 123 7.94 1.26 11.34
CA PHE A 123 8.80 1.83 10.30
C PHE A 123 8.82 3.35 10.41
N LEU A 124 10.02 3.91 10.20
CA LEU A 124 10.22 5.35 10.16
C LEU A 124 9.47 5.95 8.98
N THR A 125 8.81 7.09 9.20
CA THR A 125 8.13 7.84 8.14
C THR A 125 9.16 8.36 7.13
N ALA A 126 10.21 9.01 7.64
CA ALA A 126 11.26 9.61 6.84
C ALA A 126 12.36 8.61 6.41
N GLY A 127 13.19 9.03 5.46
CA GLY A 127 14.23 8.21 4.84
C GLY A 127 15.48 7.98 5.71
N PRO A 128 16.59 7.49 5.12
CA PRO A 128 17.74 6.94 5.85
C PRO A 128 18.52 7.94 6.71
N SER A 129 18.28 9.24 6.55
CA SER A 129 18.82 10.28 7.43
C SER A 129 18.08 10.39 8.77
N ALA A 130 16.92 9.73 8.91
CA ALA A 130 16.14 9.71 10.14
C ALA A 130 16.82 8.86 11.22
N GLY A 131 16.83 9.37 12.45
CA GLY A 131 17.24 8.64 13.63
C GLY A 131 16.08 7.90 14.28
N PHE A 132 16.41 6.99 15.20
CA PHE A 132 15.40 6.22 15.96
C PHE A 132 14.52 7.06 16.91
N ALA A 133 14.77 8.36 17.04
CA ALA A 133 13.89 9.26 17.77
C ALA A 133 12.81 9.92 16.89
N ASP A 134 12.92 9.75 15.56
CA ASP A 134 12.01 10.35 14.58
C ASP A 134 10.69 9.58 14.47
N GLU A 135 9.81 10.13 13.64
CA GLU A 135 8.44 9.65 13.47
C GLU A 135 8.39 8.24 12.89
N GLN A 136 7.51 7.43 13.48
CA GLN A 136 7.03 6.19 12.91
C GLN A 136 5.53 6.32 12.68
N ASP A 137 5.02 5.79 11.58
CA ASP A 137 3.60 5.91 11.27
C ASP A 137 2.96 4.60 10.85
N LEU A 138 1.63 4.62 10.92
CA LEU A 138 0.74 3.51 10.61
C LEU A 138 0.91 3.02 9.18
N LEU A 139 0.95 3.93 8.19
CA LEU A 139 0.97 3.59 6.77
C LEU A 139 2.30 2.92 6.40
N SER A 140 3.40 3.60 6.71
CA SER A 140 4.77 3.12 6.54
C SER A 140 4.96 1.74 7.17
N THR A 141 4.54 1.59 8.43
CA THR A 141 4.63 0.30 9.14
C THR A 141 3.79 -0.80 8.48
N ALA A 142 2.57 -0.48 8.03
CA ALA A 142 1.70 -1.46 7.40
C ALA A 142 2.28 -1.97 6.06
N VAL A 143 2.76 -1.07 5.19
CA VAL A 143 3.31 -1.49 3.89
C VAL A 143 4.67 -2.17 4.04
N GLY A 144 5.53 -1.68 4.95
CA GLY A 144 6.80 -2.30 5.29
C GLY A 144 6.61 -3.70 5.87
N GLY A 145 5.65 -3.86 6.79
CA GLY A 145 5.26 -5.16 7.34
C GLY A 145 4.73 -6.13 6.28
N LEU A 146 3.90 -5.66 5.35
CA LEU A 146 3.40 -6.48 4.24
C LEU A 146 4.53 -6.94 3.31
N ALA A 147 5.48 -6.06 3.00
CA ALA A 147 6.67 -6.42 2.23
C ALA A 147 7.55 -7.45 2.97
N CYS A 148 7.77 -7.27 4.28
CA CYS A 148 8.48 -8.25 5.11
C CYS A 148 7.80 -9.62 5.06
N LEU A 149 6.46 -9.65 5.12
CA LEU A 149 5.69 -10.90 5.03
C LEU A 149 5.88 -11.57 3.66
N HIS A 150 5.87 -10.82 2.56
CA HIS A 150 6.16 -11.35 1.22
C HIS A 150 7.58 -11.90 1.09
N MET A 151 8.54 -11.30 1.77
CA MET A 151 9.94 -11.73 1.80
C MET A 151 10.18 -12.94 2.73
N GLY A 152 9.19 -13.37 3.51
CA GLY A 152 9.39 -14.39 4.54
C GLY A 152 10.21 -13.91 5.74
N GLN A 153 10.32 -12.59 5.92
CA GLN A 153 11.00 -11.95 7.05
C GLN A 153 10.05 -11.90 8.26
N THR A 154 9.70 -13.08 8.78
CA THR A 154 8.63 -13.25 9.78
C THR A 154 8.82 -12.40 11.02
N ASP A 155 10.02 -12.34 11.59
CA ASP A 155 10.28 -11.54 12.80
C ASP A 155 10.05 -10.04 12.57
N ALA A 156 10.44 -9.53 11.40
CA ALA A 156 10.22 -8.12 11.06
C ALA A 156 8.73 -7.83 10.84
N ALA A 157 7.99 -8.74 10.19
CA ALA A 157 6.55 -8.63 10.04
C ALA A 157 5.83 -8.68 11.40
N LEU A 158 6.20 -9.60 12.30
CA LEU A 158 5.62 -9.68 13.64
C LEU A 158 5.81 -8.38 14.42
N ARG A 159 7.02 -7.82 14.44
CA ARG A 159 7.30 -6.54 15.09
C ARG A 159 6.48 -5.37 14.50
N ALA A 160 6.26 -5.37 13.19
CA ALA A 160 5.37 -4.38 12.57
C ALA A 160 3.91 -4.55 13.03
N GLY A 161 3.43 -5.80 13.15
CA GLY A 161 2.09 -6.08 13.68
C GLY A 161 1.93 -5.69 15.15
N GLU A 162 2.96 -5.94 15.96
CA GLU A 162 3.03 -5.53 17.37
C GLU A 162 2.98 -4.01 17.50
N TYR A 163 3.74 -3.27 16.69
CA TYR A 163 3.67 -1.81 16.66
C TYR A 163 2.26 -1.31 16.39
N LEU A 164 1.59 -1.86 15.37
CA LEU A 164 0.23 -1.45 15.01
C LEU A 164 -0.77 -1.77 16.14
N SER A 165 -0.60 -2.91 16.82
CA SER A 165 -1.45 -3.25 17.98
C SER A 165 -1.24 -2.27 19.14
N VAL A 166 0.02 -1.94 19.44
CA VAL A 166 0.36 -0.93 20.45
C VAL A 166 -0.20 0.45 20.06
N LEU A 167 -0.14 0.83 18.78
CA LEU A 167 -0.69 2.08 18.28
C LEU A 167 -2.22 2.15 18.46
N LEU A 168 -2.94 1.05 18.23
CA LEU A 168 -4.37 0.95 18.52
C LEU A 168 -4.68 1.11 20.01
N ASP A 169 -3.90 0.47 20.88
CA ASP A 169 -4.10 0.54 22.33
C ASP A 169 -3.83 1.94 22.91
N MET A 170 -3.00 2.73 22.24
CA MET A 170 -2.69 4.11 22.63
C MET A 170 -3.81 5.12 22.31
N GLN A 171 -4.85 4.74 21.55
CA GLN A 171 -5.84 5.70 21.06
C GLN A 171 -6.65 6.32 22.22
N PRO A 172 -6.61 7.65 22.39
CA PRO A 172 -7.21 8.29 23.57
C PRO A 172 -8.73 8.43 23.45
N ARG A 173 -9.28 8.33 22.24
CA ARG A 173 -10.71 8.58 21.94
C ARG A 173 -11.15 7.75 20.73
N PRO A 174 -12.42 7.34 20.67
CA PRO A 174 -12.91 6.51 19.56
C PRO A 174 -13.23 7.31 18.29
N ASN A 175 -13.29 8.65 18.34
CA ASN A 175 -13.69 9.48 17.21
C ASN A 175 -12.51 10.01 16.37
N ALA A 176 -11.29 9.59 16.69
CA ALA A 176 -10.08 9.93 15.94
C ALA A 176 -9.09 8.77 16.03
N LEU A 177 -8.39 8.50 14.93
CA LEU A 177 -7.26 7.60 14.88
C LEU A 177 -6.00 8.44 14.66
N PHE A 178 -5.19 8.55 15.71
CA PHE A 178 -3.85 9.14 15.63
C PHE A 178 -2.89 8.10 15.06
N MET A 179 -2.19 8.46 13.99
CA MET A 179 -1.48 7.53 13.12
C MET A 179 0.04 7.53 13.33
N VAL A 180 0.58 8.43 14.15
CA VAL A 180 2.03 8.69 14.23
C VAL A 180 2.51 8.64 15.67
N THR A 181 3.64 7.97 15.90
CA THR A 181 4.40 8.03 17.15
C THR A 181 5.74 8.72 16.92
N GLY A 182 6.23 9.41 17.94
CA GLY A 182 7.55 10.05 17.92
C GLY A 182 8.46 9.55 19.03
N ALA A 183 9.39 10.41 19.47
CA ALA A 183 10.40 10.09 20.46
C ALA A 183 9.87 9.31 21.67
N GLY A 184 10.50 8.16 21.94
CA GLY A 184 10.13 7.27 23.03
C GLY A 184 8.86 6.45 22.80
N GLY A 185 8.36 6.38 21.56
CA GLY A 185 7.15 5.63 21.20
C GLY A 185 5.86 6.32 21.67
N LYS A 186 5.88 7.64 21.81
CA LYS A 186 4.70 8.41 22.27
C LYS A 186 3.85 8.81 21.09
N LEU A 187 2.53 8.64 21.23
CA LEU A 187 1.55 9.10 20.26
C LEU A 187 1.61 10.62 20.09
N ILE A 188 1.75 11.09 18.84
CA ILE A 188 1.73 12.52 18.52
C ILE A 188 0.28 12.96 18.35
N GLN A 189 -0.23 13.71 19.33
CA GLN A 189 -1.62 14.20 19.35
C GLN A 189 -1.76 15.68 19.01
N THR A 190 -0.67 16.44 19.11
CA THR A 190 -0.61 17.89 18.96
C THR A 190 0.76 18.29 18.45
N GLY A 191 0.91 19.53 17.97
CA GLY A 191 2.21 20.08 17.56
C GLY A 191 2.46 20.05 16.05
N PHE A 192 1.50 19.53 15.27
CA PHE A 192 1.42 19.68 13.82
C PHE A 192 0.49 20.84 13.45
N SER A 193 0.71 21.43 12.29
CA SER A 193 -0.16 22.46 11.72
C SER A 193 -1.45 21.87 11.12
N GLU A 194 -2.45 22.71 10.85
CA GLU A 194 -3.69 22.30 10.16
C GLU A 194 -3.41 21.69 8.78
N ALA A 195 -2.41 22.21 8.06
CA ALA A 195 -2.00 21.69 6.76
C ALA A 195 -1.38 20.29 6.85
N GLU A 196 -0.84 19.91 8.02
CA GLU A 196 -0.20 18.62 8.26
C GLU A 196 -1.15 17.61 8.90
N GLU A 197 -2.27 18.06 9.47
CA GLU A 197 -3.18 17.23 10.27
C GLU A 197 -3.59 15.93 9.57
N PHE A 198 -3.78 15.98 8.25
CA PHE A 198 -4.06 14.81 7.40
C PHE A 198 -3.08 13.63 7.59
N HIS A 199 -1.81 13.92 7.89
CA HIS A 199 -0.78 12.91 8.11
C HIS A 199 -0.80 12.30 9.52
N TYR A 200 -1.39 13.00 10.49
CA TYR A 200 -1.33 12.61 11.89
C TYR A 200 -2.65 12.03 12.39
N VAL A 201 -3.78 12.49 11.86
CA VAL A 201 -5.09 12.14 12.42
C VAL A 201 -6.08 11.80 11.32
N TYR A 202 -6.67 10.61 11.42
CA TYR A 202 -7.88 10.26 10.71
C TYR A 202 -9.09 10.59 11.60
N HIS A 203 -9.96 11.48 11.13
CA HIS A 203 -11.17 11.91 11.85
C HIS A 203 -12.39 11.08 11.45
N VAL A 204 -12.98 10.37 12.41
CA VAL A 204 -14.16 9.54 12.19
C VAL A 204 -15.35 10.41 11.76
N GLY A 205 -16.06 9.97 10.72
CA GLY A 205 -17.24 10.66 10.20
C GLY A 205 -16.97 11.88 9.32
N ARG A 206 -15.70 12.23 9.05
CA ARG A 206 -15.34 13.30 8.12
C ARG A 206 -15.06 12.75 6.71
N PRO A 207 -15.32 13.53 5.64
CA PRO A 207 -14.87 13.21 4.29
C PRO A 207 -13.36 13.49 4.13
N SER A 208 -12.82 13.13 2.97
CA SER A 208 -11.45 13.45 2.53
C SER A 208 -10.37 12.98 3.50
N GLN A 209 -10.62 11.85 4.17
CA GLN A 209 -9.67 11.24 5.09
C GLN A 209 -8.76 10.26 4.36
N PHE A 210 -7.58 10.00 4.93
CA PHE A 210 -6.60 9.10 4.32
C PHE A 210 -6.97 7.62 4.49
N HIS A 211 -8.05 7.18 3.83
CA HIS A 211 -8.63 5.82 3.97
C HIS A 211 -7.61 4.69 3.76
N ALA A 212 -6.61 4.91 2.91
CA ALA A 212 -5.58 3.93 2.59
C ALA A 212 -4.75 3.54 3.82
N ALA A 213 -4.53 4.46 4.77
CA ALA A 213 -3.73 4.19 5.97
C ALA A 213 -4.35 3.09 6.85
N PRO A 214 -5.53 3.26 7.48
CA PRO A 214 -6.16 2.19 8.26
C PRO A 214 -6.48 0.96 7.42
N ALA A 215 -6.80 1.12 6.13
CA ALA A 215 -7.05 -0.01 5.24
C ALA A 215 -5.81 -0.89 5.02
N LEU A 216 -4.63 -0.31 4.79
CA LEU A 216 -3.39 -1.06 4.62
C LEU A 216 -2.96 -1.74 5.93
N ALA A 217 -3.15 -1.09 7.08
CA ALA A 217 -2.93 -1.74 8.38
C ALA A 217 -3.85 -2.97 8.55
N ALA A 218 -5.14 -2.82 8.25
CA ALA A 218 -6.09 -3.93 8.32
C ALA A 218 -5.73 -5.07 7.33
N LEU A 219 -5.35 -4.73 6.11
CA LEU A 219 -4.90 -5.69 5.10
C LEU A 219 -3.69 -6.48 5.60
N PHE A 220 -2.64 -5.77 6.04
CA PHE A 220 -1.42 -6.39 6.53
C PHE A 220 -1.70 -7.30 7.72
N LEU A 221 -2.43 -6.83 8.73
CA LEU A 221 -2.75 -7.62 9.92
C LEU A 221 -3.63 -8.84 9.59
N THR A 222 -4.52 -8.74 8.61
CA THR A 222 -5.29 -9.90 8.12
C THR A 222 -4.38 -10.95 7.50
N LYS A 223 -3.39 -10.53 6.70
CA LYS A 223 -2.38 -11.43 6.12
C LYS A 223 -1.41 -11.99 7.14
N LEU A 224 -1.04 -11.21 8.15
CA LEU A 224 -0.24 -11.69 9.26
C LEU A 224 -0.99 -12.77 10.04
N ALA A 225 -2.29 -12.58 10.28
CA ALA A 225 -3.14 -13.58 10.92
C ALA A 225 -3.26 -14.89 10.14
N GLU A 226 -3.35 -14.80 8.81
CA GLU A 226 -3.34 -15.95 7.91
C GLU A 226 -2.03 -16.73 8.05
N ALA A 227 -0.89 -16.03 8.06
CA ALA A 227 0.42 -16.66 8.14
C ALA A 227 0.75 -17.22 9.53
N MET A 228 0.34 -16.54 10.61
CA MET A 228 0.71 -16.88 11.99
C MET A 228 -0.35 -17.73 12.72
N ALA A 229 -1.53 -17.91 12.12
CA ALA A 229 -2.68 -18.59 12.73
C ALA A 229 -3.14 -18.02 14.08
N ASP A 230 -2.90 -16.72 14.32
CA ASP A 230 -3.29 -16.01 15.54
C ASP A 230 -4.49 -15.07 15.27
N GLY A 231 -5.54 -15.22 16.07
CA GLY A 231 -6.78 -14.45 15.96
C GLY A 231 -6.65 -13.00 16.44
N ALA A 232 -5.68 -12.67 17.29
CA ALA A 232 -5.50 -11.31 17.80
C ALA A 232 -5.24 -10.31 16.67
N TRP A 233 -4.45 -10.71 15.67
CA TRP A 233 -4.18 -9.89 14.48
C TRP A 233 -5.45 -9.60 13.66
N ARG A 234 -6.38 -10.57 13.56
CA ARG A 234 -7.68 -10.33 12.89
C ARG A 234 -8.51 -9.32 13.65
N GLU A 235 -8.52 -9.37 14.98
CA GLU A 235 -9.28 -8.39 15.76
C GLU A 235 -8.72 -6.98 15.59
N ALA A 236 -7.39 -6.83 15.66
CA ALA A 236 -6.73 -5.55 15.38
C ALA A 236 -7.05 -5.02 13.97
N ALA A 237 -7.06 -5.91 12.96
CA ALA A 237 -7.46 -5.53 11.59
C ALA A 237 -8.90 -5.00 11.52
N ARG A 238 -9.83 -5.64 12.21
CA ARG A 238 -11.23 -5.17 12.30
C ARG A 238 -11.32 -3.81 12.97
N SER A 239 -10.57 -3.58 14.05
CA SER A 239 -10.54 -2.30 14.75
C SER A 239 -10.07 -1.15 13.84
N TYR A 240 -9.06 -1.37 13.00
CA TYR A 240 -8.64 -0.36 12.04
C TYR A 240 -9.71 -0.04 10.98
N LEU A 241 -10.36 -1.06 10.40
CA LEU A 241 -11.45 -0.80 9.46
C LEU A 241 -12.65 -0.09 10.10
N ALA A 242 -12.93 -0.34 11.37
CA ALA A 242 -14.04 0.29 12.08
C ALA A 242 -13.93 1.83 12.09
N TYR A 243 -12.71 2.39 12.10
CA TYR A 243 -12.50 3.84 12.01
C TYR A 243 -13.03 4.46 10.70
N THR A 244 -13.14 3.69 9.62
CA THR A 244 -13.60 4.22 8.33
C THR A 244 -15.12 4.09 8.14
N GLU A 245 -15.83 3.39 9.04
CA GLU A 245 -17.22 2.99 8.81
C GLU A 245 -18.19 4.13 8.57
N SER A 246 -18.03 5.23 9.32
CA SER A 246 -18.93 6.38 9.26
C SER A 246 -18.51 7.44 8.25
N SER A 247 -17.39 7.26 7.55
CA SER A 247 -16.94 8.27 6.60
C SER A 247 -17.81 8.27 5.34
N PRO A 248 -18.33 9.44 4.93
CA PRO A 248 -19.31 9.55 3.85
C PRO A 248 -18.74 9.24 2.46
N ASP A 249 -17.43 9.36 2.26
CA ASP A 249 -16.75 9.17 0.97
C ASP A 249 -15.86 7.91 0.93
N ARG A 250 -15.96 7.02 1.93
CA ARG A 250 -15.11 5.83 2.09
C ARG A 250 -15.12 4.86 0.89
N VAL A 251 -16.11 4.97 0.01
CA VAL A 251 -16.24 4.15 -1.21
C VAL A 251 -15.74 4.88 -2.45
N SER A 252 -15.94 6.20 -2.52
CA SER A 252 -15.70 7.01 -3.73
C SER A 252 -14.38 7.77 -3.71
N SER A 253 -13.74 7.90 -2.54
CA SER A 253 -12.44 8.54 -2.39
C SER A 253 -11.34 7.81 -3.17
N ILE A 254 -10.32 8.55 -3.63
CA ILE A 254 -9.15 7.99 -4.33
C ILE A 254 -8.38 6.96 -3.49
N TRP A 255 -8.53 6.99 -2.17
CA TRP A 255 -7.87 6.07 -1.24
C TRP A 255 -8.70 4.82 -0.93
N SER A 256 -9.90 4.70 -1.49
CA SER A 256 -10.86 3.63 -1.16
C SER A 256 -10.45 2.27 -1.70
N GLY A 257 -9.58 2.19 -2.72
CA GLY A 257 -9.18 0.93 -3.34
C GLY A 257 -8.62 -0.09 -2.33
N PHE A 258 -7.73 0.36 -1.44
CA PHE A 258 -7.18 -0.49 -0.38
C PHE A 258 -8.23 -0.87 0.68
N LEU A 259 -9.24 -0.03 0.90
CA LEU A 259 -10.35 -0.35 1.79
C LEU A 259 -11.15 -1.55 1.26
N GLY A 260 -11.45 -1.56 -0.04
CA GLY A 260 -12.10 -2.69 -0.68
C GLY A 260 -11.27 -3.97 -0.61
N TRP A 261 -9.95 -3.87 -0.81
CA TRP A 261 -9.06 -5.02 -0.68
C TRP A 261 -9.02 -5.57 0.74
N ALA A 262 -8.80 -4.72 1.75
CA ALA A 262 -8.81 -5.14 3.15
C ALA A 262 -10.15 -5.79 3.55
N ALA A 263 -11.27 -5.20 3.14
CA ALA A 263 -12.61 -5.76 3.37
C ALA A 263 -12.78 -7.13 2.70
N ALA A 264 -12.34 -7.30 1.46
CA ALA A 264 -12.46 -8.58 0.76
C ALA A 264 -11.68 -9.70 1.47
N GLU A 265 -10.48 -9.40 1.98
CA GLU A 265 -9.65 -10.36 2.74
C GLU A 265 -10.26 -10.69 4.10
N LEU A 266 -10.82 -9.70 4.81
CA LEU A 266 -11.55 -9.94 6.06
C LEU A 266 -12.84 -10.73 5.85
N TYR A 267 -13.56 -10.49 4.75
CA TYR A 267 -14.70 -11.32 4.36
C TYR A 267 -14.28 -12.77 4.12
N ALA A 268 -13.22 -12.99 3.34
CA ALA A 268 -12.71 -14.34 3.08
C ALA A 268 -12.28 -15.06 4.38
N ALA A 269 -11.75 -14.32 5.36
CA ALA A 269 -11.31 -14.88 6.64
C ALA A 269 -12.46 -15.12 7.64
N LEU A 270 -13.52 -14.32 7.63
CA LEU A 270 -14.52 -14.27 8.70
C LEU A 270 -15.96 -14.57 8.25
N GLY A 271 -16.27 -14.48 6.96
CA GLY A 271 -17.62 -14.63 6.42
C GLY A 271 -18.61 -13.54 6.81
N VAL A 272 -18.14 -12.41 7.34
CA VAL A 272 -19.01 -11.30 7.80
C VAL A 272 -19.50 -10.48 6.61
N GLN A 273 -20.83 -10.44 6.43
CA GLN A 273 -21.48 -9.86 5.25
C GLN A 273 -21.16 -8.38 5.01
N GLY A 274 -21.01 -7.58 6.06
CA GLY A 274 -20.68 -6.15 5.91
C GLY A 274 -19.35 -5.90 5.19
N TYR A 275 -18.37 -6.81 5.32
CA TYR A 275 -17.11 -6.71 4.59
C TYR A 275 -17.27 -7.07 3.11
N LEU A 276 -18.11 -8.05 2.77
CA LEU A 276 -18.46 -8.35 1.38
C LEU A 276 -19.14 -7.15 0.71
N GLU A 277 -20.10 -6.53 1.39
CA GLU A 277 -20.82 -5.36 0.89
C GLU A 277 -19.87 -4.19 0.61
N LEU A 278 -18.94 -3.91 1.54
CA LEU A 278 -17.93 -2.86 1.36
C LEU A 278 -16.98 -3.18 0.20
N ALA A 279 -16.48 -4.42 0.12
CA ALA A 279 -15.59 -4.84 -0.96
C ALA A 279 -16.24 -4.72 -2.35
N VAL A 280 -17.51 -5.13 -2.47
CA VAL A 280 -18.29 -5.01 -3.71
C VAL A 280 -18.56 -3.54 -4.04
N ALA A 281 -18.96 -2.72 -3.07
CA ALA A 281 -19.21 -1.30 -3.30
C ALA A 281 -17.98 -0.56 -3.81
N VAL A 282 -16.81 -0.82 -3.22
CA VAL A 282 -15.54 -0.27 -3.70
C VAL A 282 -15.23 -0.80 -5.10
N ALA A 283 -15.31 -2.10 -5.35
CA ALA A 283 -15.01 -2.68 -6.67
C ALA A 283 -15.92 -2.12 -7.78
N ASP A 284 -17.22 -1.96 -7.51
CA ASP A 284 -18.18 -1.36 -8.43
C ASP A 284 -17.84 0.11 -8.71
N ASN A 285 -17.44 0.87 -7.68
CA ASN A 285 -17.00 2.24 -7.87
C ASN A 285 -15.72 2.34 -8.73
N LEU A 286 -14.72 1.49 -8.47
CA LEU A 286 -13.49 1.44 -9.29
C LEU A 286 -13.81 1.07 -10.74
N LEU A 287 -14.71 0.11 -10.96
CA LEU A 287 -15.17 -0.26 -12.30
C LEU A 287 -15.82 0.92 -13.03
N ALA A 288 -16.67 1.69 -12.34
CA ALA A 288 -17.35 2.85 -12.92
C ALA A 288 -16.40 4.00 -13.28
N GLN A 289 -15.22 4.06 -12.64
CA GLN A 289 -14.20 5.08 -12.89
C GLN A 289 -13.22 4.71 -14.02
N GLN A 290 -13.23 3.46 -14.52
CA GLN A 290 -12.34 3.05 -15.60
C GLN A 290 -12.68 3.80 -16.89
N LEU A 291 -11.68 4.41 -17.52
CA LEU A 291 -11.84 5.09 -18.81
C LEU A 291 -12.00 4.08 -19.95
N GLU A 292 -12.51 4.54 -21.10
CA GLU A 292 -12.72 3.70 -22.29
C GLU A 292 -11.43 3.01 -22.79
N ASN A 293 -10.28 3.65 -22.60
CA ASN A 293 -8.96 3.12 -22.97
C ASN A 293 -8.42 2.09 -21.95
N GLY A 294 -9.12 1.87 -20.83
CA GLY A 294 -8.76 0.93 -19.77
C GLY A 294 -7.98 1.54 -18.58
N SER A 295 -7.56 2.80 -18.64
CA SER A 295 -6.78 3.42 -17.55
C SER A 295 -7.66 4.02 -16.44
N TRP A 296 -7.03 4.34 -15.32
CA TRP A 296 -7.58 5.17 -14.24
C TRP A 296 -6.72 6.42 -14.06
N LEU A 297 -7.35 7.54 -13.69
CA LEU A 297 -6.70 8.86 -13.67
C LEU A 297 -5.89 9.16 -12.39
N GLN A 298 -6.26 8.57 -11.26
CA GLN A 298 -5.77 8.97 -9.95
C GLN A 298 -5.24 7.77 -9.18
N ALA A 299 -4.21 8.02 -8.36
CA ALA A 299 -3.57 7.05 -7.49
C ALA A 299 -3.61 7.51 -6.03
N SER A 300 -3.52 6.56 -5.09
CA SER A 300 -3.48 6.87 -3.64
C SER A 300 -2.31 7.76 -3.21
N MET A 301 -1.19 7.71 -3.93
CA MET A 301 0.01 8.50 -3.68
C MET A 301 0.23 9.57 -4.75
N SER A 302 -0.87 10.00 -5.39
CA SER A 302 -0.88 11.03 -6.43
C SER A 302 -0.05 12.25 -6.04
N ALA A 303 0.69 12.75 -7.02
CA ALA A 303 1.50 13.96 -6.90
C ALA A 303 0.99 15.08 -7.83
N ASP A 304 -0.24 14.95 -8.35
CA ASP A 304 -0.82 15.74 -9.43
C ASP A 304 0.09 15.79 -10.67
N LEU A 305 0.57 14.63 -11.10
CA LEU A 305 1.54 14.45 -12.19
C LEU A 305 0.96 13.61 -13.34
N GLU A 306 1.56 13.71 -14.54
CA GLU A 306 1.23 12.79 -15.65
C GLU A 306 1.42 11.31 -15.28
N SER A 307 2.33 11.00 -14.36
CA SER A 307 2.56 9.65 -13.83
C SER A 307 1.38 9.09 -13.04
N ASP A 308 0.45 9.93 -12.56
CA ASP A 308 -0.68 9.49 -11.74
C ASP A 308 -1.64 8.57 -12.51
N VAL A 309 -1.72 8.70 -13.84
CA VAL A 309 -2.49 7.77 -14.66
C VAL A 309 -1.85 6.38 -14.68
N LEU A 310 -0.51 6.31 -14.72
CA LEU A 310 0.21 5.05 -14.71
C LEU A 310 0.14 4.37 -13.33
N ASP A 311 0.52 5.09 -12.27
CA ASP A 311 0.46 4.57 -10.91
C ASP A 311 -0.98 4.24 -10.51
N GLY A 312 -1.93 5.11 -10.88
CA GLY A 312 -3.35 4.91 -10.65
C GLY A 312 -3.84 3.65 -11.35
N THR A 313 -3.50 3.45 -12.62
CA THR A 313 -3.88 2.23 -13.34
C THR A 313 -3.25 0.97 -12.72
N ALA A 314 -1.97 1.02 -12.35
CA ALA A 314 -1.29 -0.10 -11.69
C ALA A 314 -1.95 -0.43 -10.33
N GLU A 315 -2.22 0.57 -9.51
CA GLU A 315 -2.92 0.43 -8.23
C GLU A 315 -4.30 -0.20 -8.41
N HIS A 316 -5.11 0.31 -9.35
CA HIS A 316 -6.46 -0.17 -9.61
C HIS A 316 -6.47 -1.62 -10.10
N VAL A 317 -5.49 -2.00 -10.94
CA VAL A 317 -5.27 -3.42 -11.32
C VAL A 317 -4.97 -4.26 -10.08
N ILE A 318 -4.07 -3.82 -9.20
CA ILE A 318 -3.71 -4.54 -7.97
C ILE A 318 -4.93 -4.76 -7.07
N VAL A 319 -5.66 -3.68 -6.75
CA VAL A 319 -6.77 -3.76 -5.79
C VAL A 319 -7.94 -4.56 -6.38
N LEU A 320 -8.36 -4.32 -7.63
CA LEU A 320 -9.49 -5.05 -8.23
C LEU A 320 -9.16 -6.54 -8.40
N ARG A 321 -7.92 -6.86 -8.79
CA ARG A 321 -7.50 -8.26 -8.93
C ARG A 321 -7.47 -8.96 -7.58
N SER A 322 -7.02 -8.26 -6.53
CA SER A 322 -6.94 -8.81 -5.18
C SER A 322 -8.31 -8.97 -4.54
N ILE A 323 -9.22 -7.99 -4.70
CA ILE A 323 -10.63 -8.10 -4.30
C ILE A 323 -11.26 -9.32 -4.99
N THR A 324 -11.13 -9.41 -6.32
CA THR A 324 -11.69 -10.53 -7.10
C THR A 324 -11.20 -11.88 -6.61
N LYS A 325 -9.90 -11.99 -6.27
CA LYS A 325 -9.32 -13.23 -5.73
C LYS A 325 -9.93 -13.55 -4.36
N ALA A 326 -9.93 -12.60 -3.43
CA ALA A 326 -10.41 -12.83 -2.06
C ALA A 326 -11.90 -13.18 -2.03
N LEU A 327 -12.73 -12.46 -2.82
CA LEU A 327 -14.16 -12.78 -2.94
C LEU A 327 -14.42 -14.16 -3.54
N ALA A 328 -13.55 -14.65 -4.43
CA ALA A 328 -13.66 -16.02 -4.96
C ALA A 328 -13.26 -17.10 -3.95
N LEU A 329 -12.46 -16.76 -2.93
CA LEU A 329 -12.08 -17.68 -1.85
C LEU A 329 -13.13 -17.74 -0.74
N GLY A 330 -13.84 -16.63 -0.50
CA GLY A 330 -14.91 -16.55 0.50
C GLY A 330 -16.29 -17.05 0.03
N ALA A 331 -16.42 -17.41 -1.25
CA ALA A 331 -17.67 -17.88 -1.87
C ALA A 331 -17.90 -19.39 -1.72
#